data_AF-A0A958UYC7-F1
#
_entry.id   AF-A0A958UYC7-F1
#
_cell.length_a   1.000
_cell.length_b   1.000
_cell.length_c   1.000
_cell.angle_alpha   90.00
_cell.angle_beta   90.00
_cell.angle_gamma   90.00
#
_symmetry.space_group_name_H-M   'P 1'
#
loop_
_entity.id
_entity.type
_entity.pdbx_description
1 polymer ?
#
loop_
_entity_poly.entity_id
_entity_poly.type
_entity_poly.pdbx_seq_one_letter_code
_entity_poly.pdbx_strand_id
1 'polypeptide(L)'
;DETNLLVTIPFGSSLNALSILNHTHDGIKISDTQPKENLVETALLYLNSPYLWGGKTPFGIDCSGFTQMVYKLNGYKLLRDASQQATQGEALSFIEESEPGDLA
;
A
#
# COMPACT_ATOMS: atom_id res chain seq x y z
N ASP A 1 -25.07 -4.54 7.86
CA ASP A 1 -25.84 -4.32 6.61
C ASP A 1 -27.08 -5.20 6.62
N GLU A 2 -28.07 -4.91 5.76
CA GLU A 2 -29.43 -5.51 5.81
C GLU A 2 -29.46 -7.04 5.74
N THR A 3 -28.37 -7.66 5.30
CA THR A 3 -28.20 -9.11 5.17
C THR A 3 -27.45 -9.76 6.32
N ASN A 4 -26.87 -8.99 7.26
CA ASN A 4 -25.95 -9.46 8.31
C ASN A 4 -24.82 -10.38 7.81
N LEU A 5 -24.40 -10.21 6.56
CA LEU A 5 -23.35 -11.02 5.94
C LEU A 5 -21.96 -10.41 6.26
N LEU A 6 -21.08 -11.18 6.87
CA LEU A 6 -19.68 -10.79 7.05
C LEU A 6 -18.83 -11.24 5.87
N VAL A 7 -18.14 -10.30 5.23
CA VAL A 7 -17.23 -10.55 4.11
C VAL A 7 -15.83 -10.11 4.50
N THR A 8 -14.86 -11.00 4.37
CA THR A 8 -13.44 -10.68 4.53
C THR A 8 -12.88 -10.10 3.24
N ILE A 9 -12.19 -8.97 3.34
CA ILE A 9 -11.49 -8.35 2.21
C ILE A 9 -9.98 -8.39 2.42
N PRO A 10 -9.17 -8.50 1.36
CA PRO A 10 -7.72 -8.42 1.50
C PRO A 10 -7.29 -7.05 2.04
N PHE A 11 -6.24 -7.04 2.86
CA PHE A 11 -5.54 -5.82 3.23
C PHE A 11 -5.11 -5.02 1.98
N GLY A 12 -5.27 -3.69 2.02
CA GLY A 12 -5.01 -2.81 0.87
C GLY A 12 -6.18 -2.62 -0.11
N SER A 13 -7.32 -3.26 0.15
CA SER A 13 -8.53 -3.09 -0.66
C SER A 13 -9.07 -1.66 -0.64
N SER A 14 -9.60 -1.22 -1.77
CA SER A 14 -10.26 0.09 -1.88
C SER A 14 -11.71 0.00 -1.40
N LEU A 15 -12.10 0.93 -0.53
CA LEU A 15 -13.42 0.97 0.10
C LEU A 15 -14.35 2.05 -0.50
N ASN A 16 -14.00 2.56 -1.68
CA ASN A 16 -14.72 3.67 -2.34
C ASN A 16 -16.14 3.32 -2.81
N ALA A 17 -16.47 2.03 -2.96
CA ALA A 17 -17.78 1.58 -3.43
C ALA A 17 -18.73 1.13 -2.29
N LEU A 18 -18.35 1.28 -1.01
CA LEU A 18 -19.14 0.80 0.12
C LEU A 18 -20.58 1.36 0.12
N SER A 19 -20.75 2.66 -0.08
CA SER A 19 -22.06 3.31 -0.10
C SER A 19 -22.94 2.87 -1.28
N ILE A 20 -22.33 2.59 -2.44
CA ILE A 20 -23.02 2.13 -3.64
C ILE A 20 -23.56 0.71 -3.43
N LEU A 21 -22.80 -0.12 -2.69
CA LEU A 21 -23.15 -1.51 -2.42
C LEU A 21 -23.95 -1.70 -1.11
N ASN A 22 -24.32 -0.62 -0.42
CA ASN A 22 -24.95 -0.66 0.91
C ASN A 22 -24.16 -1.48 1.95
N HIS A 23 -22.84 -1.47 1.84
CA HIS A 23 -21.94 -2.14 2.77
C HIS A 23 -21.29 -1.15 3.75
N THR A 24 -20.93 -1.67 4.92
CA THR A 24 -20.17 -0.94 5.93
C THR A 24 -18.89 -1.69 6.24
N HIS A 25 -17.81 -0.97 6.52
CA HIS A 25 -16.54 -1.56 6.98
C HIS A 25 -16.28 -1.13 8.43
N ASP A 26 -16.09 -2.12 9.29
CA ASP A 26 -15.86 -1.98 10.74
C ASP A 26 -14.37 -2.11 11.12
N GLY A 27 -13.48 -2.14 10.13
CA GLY A 27 -12.04 -2.20 10.34
C GLY A 27 -11.33 -0.86 10.17
N ILE A 28 -10.01 -0.93 10.22
CA ILE A 28 -9.11 0.20 9.98
C ILE A 28 -9.37 0.77 8.57
N LYS A 29 -9.46 2.10 8.50
CA LYS A 29 -9.54 2.89 7.26
C LYS A 29 -8.43 3.92 7.32
N ILE A 30 -7.63 4.00 6.27
CA ILE A 30 -6.60 5.04 6.14
C ILE A 30 -7.07 6.03 5.07
N SER A 31 -7.31 7.26 5.49
CA SER A 31 -7.63 8.41 4.63
C SER A 31 -6.51 9.44 4.59
N ASP A 32 -5.71 9.49 5.66
CA ASP A 32 -4.73 10.54 5.89
C ASP A 32 -3.30 10.00 5.80
N THR A 33 -2.37 10.90 5.55
CA THR A 33 -0.94 10.58 5.55
C THR A 33 -0.48 10.14 6.93
N GLN A 34 0.22 9.01 6.98
CA GLN A 34 0.78 8.44 8.21
C GLN A 34 2.26 8.84 8.36
N PRO A 35 2.82 8.79 9.58
CA PRO A 35 4.26 8.99 9.80
C PRO A 35 5.13 8.03 8.98
N LYS A 36 6.34 8.48 8.60
CA LYS A 36 7.28 7.72 7.74
C LYS A 36 7.63 6.36 8.33
N GLU A 37 7.71 6.28 9.66
CA GLU A 37 8.07 5.08 10.42
C GLU A 37 7.11 3.91 10.15
N ASN A 38 5.83 4.22 9.88
CA ASN A 38 4.80 3.22 9.61
C ASN A 38 5.01 2.51 8.25
N LEU A 39 5.81 3.07 7.34
CA LEU A 39 6.15 2.42 6.07
C LEU A 39 6.86 1.09 6.32
N VAL A 40 7.78 1.04 7.29
CA VAL A 40 8.54 -0.17 7.63
C VAL A 40 7.62 -1.23 8.23
N GLU A 41 6.75 -0.85 9.16
CA GLU A 41 5.76 -1.76 9.75
C GLU A 41 4.81 -2.34 8.69
N THR A 42 4.35 -1.48 7.77
CA THR A 42 3.48 -1.89 6.66
C THR A 42 4.19 -2.82 5.68
N ALA A 43 5.47 -2.55 5.38
CA ALA A 43 6.29 -3.40 4.53
C ALA A 43 6.42 -4.83 5.09
N LEU A 44 6.58 -4.97 6.41
CA LEU A 44 6.71 -6.27 7.06
C LEU A 44 5.45 -7.13 6.96
N LEU A 45 4.25 -6.53 6.78
CA LEU A 45 3.01 -7.28 6.55
C LEU A 45 3.01 -8.05 5.23
N TYR A 46 3.86 -7.66 4.27
CA TYR A 46 4.01 -8.34 2.99
C TYR A 46 5.13 -9.39 2.99
N LEU A 47 5.84 -9.59 4.10
CA LEU A 47 6.89 -10.60 4.20
C LEU A 47 6.34 -11.98 3.83
N ASN A 48 7.07 -12.71 2.99
CA ASN A 48 6.67 -14.00 2.40
C ASN A 48 5.51 -13.97 1.39
N SER A 49 5.04 -12.79 0.97
CA SER A 49 4.11 -12.70 -0.17
C SER A 49 4.79 -13.26 -1.43
N PRO A 50 4.14 -14.14 -2.21
CA PRO A 50 4.74 -14.68 -3.41
C PRO A 50 4.92 -13.59 -4.47
N TYR A 51 6.02 -13.66 -5.20
CA TYR A 51 6.25 -12.76 -6.33
C TYR A 51 5.26 -13.06 -7.46
N LEU A 52 4.56 -12.05 -7.94
CA LEU A 52 3.68 -12.15 -9.10
C LEU A 52 3.76 -10.86 -9.92
N TRP A 53 4.17 -10.97 -11.18
CA TRP A 53 4.22 -9.84 -12.11
C TRP A 53 2.85 -9.18 -12.25
N GLY A 54 2.80 -7.86 -12.08
CA GLY A 54 1.55 -7.10 -12.06
C GLY A 54 0.86 -7.05 -10.70
N GLY A 55 1.28 -7.87 -9.74
CA GLY A 55 0.64 -8.09 -8.45
C GLY A 55 0.70 -6.90 -7.49
N LYS A 56 -0.35 -6.71 -6.69
CA LYS A 56 -0.50 -5.62 -5.70
C LYS A 56 -1.23 -6.07 -4.44
N THR A 57 -1.14 -7.35 -4.11
CA THR A 57 -1.85 -7.95 -2.97
C THR A 57 -0.95 -8.91 -2.21
N PRO A 58 -1.25 -9.26 -0.95
CA PRO A 58 -0.48 -10.27 -0.23
C PRO A 58 -0.45 -11.66 -0.91
N PHE A 59 -1.38 -11.94 -1.83
CA PHE A 59 -1.44 -13.21 -2.58
C PHE A 59 -0.56 -13.23 -3.84
N GLY A 60 0.10 -12.11 -4.14
CA GLY A 60 0.88 -11.93 -5.36
C GLY A 60 1.26 -10.47 -5.51
N ILE A 61 2.55 -10.19 -5.45
CA ILE A 61 3.09 -8.83 -5.48
C ILE A 61 4.38 -8.74 -6.31
N ASP A 62 4.56 -7.68 -7.08
CA ASP A 62 5.84 -7.39 -7.72
C ASP A 62 6.58 -6.23 -7.02
N CYS A 63 7.77 -5.91 -7.49
CA CYS A 63 8.65 -4.91 -6.86
C CYS A 63 7.97 -3.54 -6.70
N SER A 64 7.41 -3.00 -7.78
CA SER A 64 6.79 -1.67 -7.79
C SER A 64 5.37 -1.68 -7.22
N GLY A 65 4.68 -2.82 -7.26
CA GLY A 65 3.42 -3.07 -6.57
C GLY A 65 3.61 -3.09 -5.05
N PHE A 66 4.73 -3.65 -4.57
CA PHE A 66 5.09 -3.63 -3.15
C PHE A 66 5.27 -2.21 -2.61
N THR A 67 6.16 -1.43 -3.22
CA THR A 67 6.39 -0.03 -2.82
C THR A 67 5.11 0.79 -2.95
N GLN A 68 4.35 0.63 -4.05
CA GLN A 68 3.08 1.32 -4.24
C GLN A 68 2.07 1.01 -3.14
N MET A 69 1.94 -0.26 -2.73
CA MET A 69 0.99 -0.64 -1.69
C MET A 69 1.43 -0.16 -0.31
N VAL A 70 2.71 -0.30 0.04
CA VAL A 70 3.27 0.19 1.31
C VAL A 70 3.01 1.69 1.47
N TYR A 71 3.34 2.49 0.44
CA TYR A 71 3.09 3.93 0.45
C TYR A 71 1.59 4.27 0.45
N LYS A 72 0.77 3.60 -0.38
CA LYS A 72 -0.69 3.82 -0.45
C LYS A 72 -1.36 3.61 0.90
N LEU A 73 -0.99 2.55 1.60
CA LEU A 73 -1.51 2.20 2.92
C LEU A 73 -1.08 3.17 4.03
N ASN A 74 -0.11 4.03 3.74
CA ASN A 74 0.32 5.13 4.60
C ASN A 74 -0.11 6.51 4.06
N GLY A 75 -1.04 6.54 3.10
CA GLY A 75 -1.63 7.78 2.56
C GLY A 75 -0.83 8.45 1.45
N TYR A 76 0.21 7.80 0.91
CA TYR A 76 1.04 8.33 -0.18
C TYR A 76 0.74 7.65 -1.52
N LYS A 77 0.63 8.43 -2.60
CA LYS A 77 0.29 7.91 -3.92
C LYS A 77 1.53 7.80 -4.82
N LEU A 78 1.97 6.56 -5.06
CA LEU A 78 3.01 6.25 -6.05
C LEU A 78 2.43 5.81 -7.39
N LEU A 79 3.15 6.13 -8.47
CA LEU A 79 2.92 5.61 -9.81
C LEU A 79 3.19 4.10 -9.88
N ARG A 80 2.76 3.45 -10.95
CA ARG A 80 2.69 1.99 -11.00
C ARG A 80 4.04 1.33 -11.22
N ASP A 81 4.84 1.87 -12.11
CA ASP A 81 6.09 1.22 -12.54
C ASP A 81 7.29 1.81 -11.80
N ALA A 82 8.32 1.00 -11.55
CA ALA A 82 9.53 1.42 -10.84
C ALA A 82 10.20 2.64 -11.51
N SER A 83 10.25 2.66 -12.85
CA SER A 83 10.79 3.79 -13.62
C SER A 83 9.98 5.07 -13.44
N GLN A 84 8.67 4.97 -13.20
CA GLN A 84 7.81 6.11 -12.90
C GLN A 84 8.01 6.56 -11.45
N GLN A 85 8.11 5.63 -10.51
CA GLN A 85 8.37 5.92 -9.09
C GLN A 85 9.68 6.68 -8.90
N ALA A 86 10.72 6.33 -9.66
CA ALA A 86 12.02 7.04 -9.65
C ALA A 86 11.93 8.52 -10.08
N THR A 87 10.81 8.96 -10.67
CA THR A 87 10.56 10.37 -11.01
C THR A 87 9.77 11.12 -9.93
N GLN A 88 9.46 10.46 -8.81
CA GLN A 88 8.70 11.02 -7.70
C GLN A 88 9.56 11.15 -6.43
N GLY A 89 9.24 12.15 -5.61
CA GLY A 89 9.92 12.38 -4.33
C GLY A 89 11.10 13.34 -4.45
N GLU A 90 12.00 13.25 -3.47
CA GLU A 90 13.23 14.03 -3.40
C GLU A 90 14.42 13.11 -3.69
N ALA A 91 15.30 13.54 -4.60
CA ALA A 91 16.49 12.78 -4.95
C ALA A 91 17.58 13.01 -3.89
N LEU A 92 18.09 11.93 -3.32
CA LEU A 92 19.25 11.98 -2.44
C LEU A 92 20.54 12.01 -3.27
N SER A 93 21.51 12.81 -2.82
CA SER A 93 22.79 12.96 -3.54
C SER A 93 23.78 11.87 -3.13
N PHE A 94 23.70 11.45 -1.87
CA PHE A 94 24.61 10.48 -1.28
C PHE A 94 23.84 9.34 -0.62
N ILE A 95 24.35 8.11 -0.72
CA ILE A 95 23.68 6.93 -0.16
C ILE A 95 23.62 7.00 1.37
N GLU A 96 24.56 7.70 2.00
CA GLU A 96 24.65 7.92 3.43
C GLU A 96 23.50 8.79 3.98
N GLU A 97 22.80 9.52 3.11
CA GLU A 97 21.61 10.31 3.46
C GLU A 97 20.35 9.45 3.52
N SER A 98 20.40 8.19 3.06
CA SER A 98 19.23 7.32 3.01
C SER A 98 18.75 6.90 4.39
N GLU A 99 17.44 6.86 4.53
CA GLU A 99 16.73 6.47 5.75
C GLU A 99 15.72 5.35 5.45
N PRO A 100 15.31 4.56 6.48
CA PRO A 100 14.25 3.58 6.32
C PRO A 100 12.97 4.21 5.75
N GLY A 101 12.48 3.64 4.65
CA GLY A 101 11.32 4.13 3.91
C GLY A 101 11.68 4.71 2.55
N ASP A 102 12.92 5.13 2.32
CA ASP A 102 13.36 5.65 1.03
C ASP A 102 13.38 4.54 -0.06
N LEU A 103 13.19 4.93 -1.32
CA LEU A 103 13.19 4.01 -2.46
C LEU A 103 14.54 4.07 -3.21
N ALA A 104 14.99 2.91 -3.69
CA ALA A 104 16.23 2.73 -4.46
C ALA A 104 15.97 2.14 -5.85
#